data_AF-A0A3L8P139-F1
#
_entry.id   AF-A0A3L8P139-F1
#
_cell.length_a   1.000
_cell.length_b   1.000
_cell.length_c   1.000
_cell.angle_alpha   90.00
_cell.angle_beta   90.00
_cell.angle_gamma   90.00
#
_symmetry.space_group_name_H-M   'P 1'
#
loop_
_entity.id
_entity.type
_entity.pdbx_description
1 polymer ?
#
loop_
_entity_poly.entity_id
_entity_poly.type
_entity_poly.pdbx_seq_one_letter_code
_entity_poly.pdbx_strand_id
1 'polypeptide(L)'
;MSTLRPRRLLAGTAFLATSLATAGLGGAASAASAVSASVVDGDCPAMTPLSHTSATAPTVRDDAVNVVAGSVTTIPVLANDTDADADQLALVKVDAATHGIACALADGTVSYLSLPSTHATTDTFRYAVTDGDYYRSGTITVTAAADTPVVAHVTRRARDGHRATIRFTNANAQPVRLLLGSQKAKRPAVRRTIAPGHTAVVHTGLDKPVYLASLRVAGVGGVPLTFGTINTRTGKVHTQDVSDVFASVMAVGRAGLSSAAHQASPWR
;
A
#
# COMPACT_ATOMS: atom_id res chain seq x y z
N MET A 1 -54.28 9.84 28.61
CA MET A 1 -53.04 10.37 29.22
C MET A 1 -51.99 9.27 29.25
N SER A 2 -50.72 9.65 29.05
CA SER A 2 -49.48 8.85 28.97
C SER A 2 -49.22 8.13 27.63
N THR A 3 -48.67 8.78 26.59
CA THR A 3 -47.29 9.26 26.34
C THR A 3 -46.23 8.15 26.22
N LEU A 4 -46.09 7.62 25.00
CA LEU A 4 -44.92 6.86 24.54
C LEU A 4 -43.75 7.83 24.32
N ARG A 5 -42.62 7.63 25.01
CA ARG A 5 -41.36 8.32 24.74
C ARG A 5 -40.52 7.53 23.70
N PRO A 6 -39.80 8.22 22.79
CA PRO A 6 -39.03 7.57 21.72
C PRO A 6 -37.66 7.06 22.20
N ARG A 7 -37.20 5.97 21.56
CA ARG A 7 -35.83 5.42 21.69
C ARG A 7 -34.80 6.41 21.12
N ARG A 8 -33.82 6.81 21.94
CA ARG A 8 -32.61 7.52 21.51
C ARG A 8 -31.64 6.55 20.83
N LEU A 9 -31.31 6.81 19.57
CA LEU A 9 -30.10 6.33 18.90
C LEU A 9 -28.91 7.16 19.42
N LEU A 10 -27.84 6.52 19.90
CA LEU A 10 -26.56 7.19 20.13
C LEU A 10 -25.67 7.01 18.90
N ALA A 11 -25.29 8.14 18.32
CA ALA A 11 -24.35 8.29 17.24
C ALA A 11 -22.89 8.33 17.75
N GLY A 12 -21.96 7.92 16.88
CA GLY A 12 -20.67 8.58 16.65
C GLY A 12 -19.57 8.40 17.70
N THR A 13 -18.56 7.60 17.37
CA THR A 13 -17.18 7.85 17.85
C THR A 13 -16.29 8.06 16.64
N ALA A 14 -15.91 9.32 16.43
CA ALA A 14 -14.91 9.75 15.46
C ALA A 14 -13.51 9.33 15.94
N PHE A 15 -12.72 8.73 15.06
CA PHE A 15 -11.30 8.49 15.31
C PHE A 15 -10.51 9.75 14.93
N LEU A 16 -9.89 10.41 15.91
CA LEU A 16 -8.90 11.45 15.65
C LEU A 16 -7.66 10.82 15.01
N ALA A 17 -7.35 11.22 13.79
CA ALA A 17 -6.00 11.13 13.24
C ALA A 17 -5.24 12.37 13.74
N THR A 18 -4.29 12.18 14.65
CA THR A 18 -3.34 13.25 15.03
C THR A 18 -2.09 13.06 14.18
N SER A 19 -1.84 14.00 13.27
CA SER A 19 -0.58 14.10 12.53
C SER A 19 0.55 14.53 13.47
N LEU A 20 1.75 14.00 13.24
CA LEU A 20 3.00 14.56 13.76
C LEU A 20 3.99 14.65 12.60
N ALA A 21 4.09 15.87 12.06
CA ALA A 21 5.31 16.44 11.51
C ALA A 21 5.90 17.33 12.63
N THR A 22 7.18 17.68 12.79
CA THR A 22 8.42 17.58 12.01
C THR A 22 9.56 17.91 13.00
N ALA A 23 10.79 17.42 12.81
CA ALA A 23 12.05 18.15 13.08
C ALA A 23 13.26 17.23 12.80
N GLY A 24 14.21 17.72 12.00
CA GLY A 24 15.26 16.94 11.34
C GLY A 24 16.58 16.80 12.10
N LEU A 25 17.56 16.23 11.40
CA LEU A 25 18.92 16.75 11.20
C LEU A 25 19.75 15.74 10.39
N GLY A 26 20.35 16.25 9.31
CA GLY A 26 21.67 15.89 8.77
C GLY A 26 22.05 14.41 8.64
N GLY A 27 21.88 13.88 7.43
CA GLY A 27 22.60 12.69 6.99
C GLY A 27 22.25 12.43 5.54
N ALA A 28 23.27 12.40 4.67
CA ALA A 28 23.12 12.10 3.25
C ALA A 28 22.40 10.76 3.07
N ALA A 29 21.08 10.82 2.90
CA ALA A 29 20.27 9.66 2.56
C ALA A 29 20.51 9.41 1.08
N SER A 30 21.14 8.27 0.78
CA SER A 30 21.27 7.71 -0.58
C SER A 30 19.96 7.92 -1.36
N ALA A 31 20.08 8.29 -2.64
CA ALA A 31 18.96 8.62 -3.54
C ALA A 31 17.80 7.60 -3.47
N ALA A 32 18.08 6.32 -3.17
CA ALA A 32 17.07 5.28 -2.96
C ALA A 32 16.08 5.54 -1.80
N SER A 33 16.46 6.32 -0.79
CA SER A 33 15.60 6.62 0.37
C SER A 33 14.71 7.85 0.18
N ALA A 34 15.01 8.71 -0.80
CA ALA A 34 14.18 9.86 -1.17
C ALA A 34 13.06 9.48 -2.15
N VAL A 35 13.31 8.48 -3.00
CA VAL A 35 12.35 7.94 -3.99
C VAL A 35 11.06 7.45 -3.32
N SER A 36 11.16 6.91 -2.11
CA SER A 36 10.02 6.38 -1.38
C SER A 36 9.17 7.42 -0.66
N ALA A 37 9.70 8.60 -0.33
CA ALA A 37 8.95 9.64 0.39
C ALA A 37 8.14 10.52 -0.57
N SER A 38 8.69 10.82 -1.75
CA SER A 38 8.04 11.67 -2.77
C SER A 38 6.78 11.05 -3.38
N VAL A 39 6.70 9.71 -3.47
CA VAL A 39 5.52 9.00 -4.02
C VAL A 39 4.29 9.08 -3.10
N VAL A 40 4.48 9.31 -1.80
CA VAL A 40 3.39 9.24 -0.79
C VAL A 40 2.59 10.54 -0.73
N ASP A 41 3.22 11.67 -1.07
CA ASP A 41 2.61 13.01 -1.01
C ASP A 41 2.06 13.49 -2.36
N GLY A 42 2.22 12.71 -3.44
CA GLY A 42 1.72 13.05 -4.78
C GLY A 42 2.55 14.09 -5.54
N ASP A 43 3.64 14.60 -4.95
CA ASP A 43 4.56 15.52 -5.60
C ASP A 43 5.65 14.75 -6.36
N CYS A 44 5.49 14.67 -7.69
CA CYS A 44 6.53 14.17 -8.60
C CYS A 44 7.60 15.24 -8.81
N PRO A 45 8.90 14.90 -8.84
CA PRO A 45 9.94 15.85 -9.20
C PRO A 45 9.76 16.36 -10.63
N ALA A 46 10.06 17.64 -10.86
CA ALA A 46 10.04 18.23 -12.20
C ALA A 46 11.22 17.71 -13.03
N MET A 47 10.96 17.35 -14.29
CA MET A 47 12.00 16.94 -15.23
C MET A 47 12.61 18.12 -15.97
N THR A 48 13.86 17.94 -16.39
CA THR A 48 14.60 18.90 -17.22
C THR A 48 14.36 18.62 -18.72
N PRO A 49 14.07 19.65 -19.53
CA PRO A 49 13.95 19.48 -20.98
C PRO A 49 15.33 19.25 -21.63
N LEU A 50 15.35 18.46 -22.69
CA LEU A 50 16.49 18.30 -23.59
C LEU A 50 16.42 19.37 -24.70
N SER A 51 17.55 19.71 -25.30
CA SER A 51 17.59 20.60 -26.47
C SER A 51 18.61 20.07 -27.48
N HIS A 52 18.10 19.37 -28.48
CA HIS A 52 18.78 18.96 -29.70
C HIS A 52 17.78 19.08 -30.86
N THR A 53 18.25 19.22 -32.10
CA THR A 53 17.37 19.24 -33.28
C THR A 53 17.25 17.82 -33.84
N SER A 54 16.16 17.14 -33.52
CA SER A 54 15.79 15.81 -34.01
C SER A 54 15.04 15.89 -35.34
N ALA A 55 15.28 14.93 -36.24
CA ALA A 55 14.56 14.83 -37.52
C ALA A 55 13.44 13.77 -37.48
N THR A 56 13.52 12.85 -36.52
CA THR A 56 12.66 11.67 -36.42
C THR A 56 12.08 11.57 -35.03
N ALA A 57 10.77 11.35 -34.94
CA ALA A 57 10.16 11.13 -33.62
C ALA A 57 10.58 9.79 -33.00
N PRO A 58 10.62 9.68 -31.66
CA PRO A 58 11.04 8.47 -30.99
C PRO A 58 10.05 7.32 -31.20
N THR A 59 10.55 6.10 -31.15
CA THR A 59 9.74 4.88 -31.13
C THR A 59 9.54 4.44 -29.69
N VAL A 60 8.33 4.65 -29.17
CA VAL A 60 7.93 4.25 -27.82
C VAL A 60 7.24 2.90 -27.83
N ARG A 61 7.58 2.02 -26.87
CA ARG A 61 7.05 0.66 -26.75
C ARG A 61 6.39 0.44 -25.40
N ASP A 62 5.22 -0.19 -25.42
CA ASP A 62 4.47 -0.48 -24.20
C ASP A 62 5.25 -1.36 -23.21
N ASP A 63 5.00 -1.13 -21.93
CA ASP A 63 5.62 -1.81 -20.80
C ASP A 63 4.63 -2.72 -20.10
N ALA A 64 5.11 -3.86 -19.62
CA ALA A 64 4.35 -4.76 -18.77
C ALA A 64 5.18 -5.24 -17.59
N VAL A 65 4.63 -5.13 -16.38
CA VAL A 65 5.30 -5.57 -15.15
C VAL A 65 4.37 -6.33 -14.22
N ASN A 66 4.92 -7.30 -13.51
CA ASN A 66 4.24 -8.01 -12.43
C ASN A 66 4.73 -7.46 -11.09
N VAL A 67 3.80 -7.07 -10.23
CA VAL A 67 4.09 -6.54 -8.89
C VAL A 67 3.36 -7.34 -7.83
N VAL A 68 3.78 -7.20 -6.58
CA VAL A 68 3.02 -7.69 -5.43
C VAL A 68 2.18 -6.53 -4.93
N ALA A 69 0.89 -6.74 -4.65
CA ALA A 69 0.09 -5.62 -4.17
C ALA A 69 0.58 -5.13 -2.79
N GLY A 70 0.44 -3.83 -2.55
CA GLY A 70 1.04 -3.15 -1.40
C GLY A 70 2.52 -2.78 -1.56
N SER A 71 3.20 -3.18 -2.64
CA SER A 71 4.63 -2.90 -2.87
C SER A 71 4.89 -1.69 -3.77
N VAL A 72 6.10 -1.14 -3.68
CA VAL A 72 6.63 -0.11 -4.59
C VAL A 72 7.56 -0.76 -5.60
N THR A 73 7.39 -0.46 -6.88
CA THR A 73 8.21 -0.96 -7.99
C THR A 73 8.69 0.20 -8.86
N THR A 74 9.96 0.18 -9.24
CA THR A 74 10.53 1.10 -10.23
C THR A 74 10.52 0.46 -11.61
N ILE A 75 9.95 1.13 -12.60
CA ILE A 75 9.73 0.65 -13.96
C ILE A 75 10.62 1.48 -14.90
N PRO A 76 11.62 0.90 -15.56
CA PRO A 76 12.50 1.60 -16.50
C PRO A 76 11.84 1.71 -17.89
N VAL A 77 10.85 2.59 -18.00
CA VAL A 77 9.97 2.72 -19.20
C VAL A 77 10.70 3.15 -20.47
N LEU A 78 11.88 3.76 -20.37
CA LEU A 78 12.67 4.16 -21.53
C LEU A 78 13.62 3.05 -22.03
N ALA A 79 13.73 1.92 -21.33
CA ALA A 79 14.76 0.91 -21.61
C ALA A 79 14.52 0.13 -22.91
N ASN A 80 13.29 0.09 -23.39
CA ASN A 80 12.86 -0.57 -24.63
C ASN A 80 12.53 0.45 -25.75
N ASP A 81 12.63 1.75 -25.47
CA ASP A 81 12.39 2.84 -26.41
C ASP A 81 13.66 3.14 -27.21
N THR A 82 13.47 3.64 -28.42
CA THR A 82 14.59 3.95 -29.32
C THR A 82 14.33 5.20 -30.12
N ASP A 83 15.39 5.93 -30.44
CA ASP A 83 15.37 7.00 -31.41
C ASP A 83 16.24 6.64 -32.62
N ALA A 84 15.80 6.97 -33.84
CA ALA A 84 16.52 6.63 -35.07
C ALA A 84 17.75 7.53 -35.30
N ASP A 85 17.70 8.76 -34.79
CA ASP A 85 18.78 9.74 -34.81
C ASP A 85 19.73 9.55 -33.60
N ALA A 86 19.42 8.58 -32.73
CA ALA A 86 20.13 8.24 -31.49
C ALA A 86 20.14 9.39 -30.46
N ASP A 87 19.11 10.24 -30.51
CA ASP A 87 18.89 11.29 -29.53
C ASP A 87 18.55 10.72 -28.15
N GLN A 88 18.90 11.48 -27.11
CA GLN A 88 18.58 11.11 -25.74
C GLN A 88 17.07 11.22 -25.51
N LEU A 89 16.48 10.17 -24.93
CA LEU A 89 15.08 10.16 -24.56
C LEU A 89 14.89 10.62 -23.12
N ALA A 90 13.80 11.35 -22.87
CA ALA A 90 13.38 11.79 -21.55
C ALA A 90 11.91 11.46 -21.31
N LEU A 91 11.64 10.90 -20.13
CA LEU A 91 10.28 10.77 -19.60
C LEU A 91 9.80 12.16 -19.16
N VAL A 92 8.59 12.55 -19.53
CA VAL A 92 8.05 13.90 -19.29
C VAL A 92 6.82 13.86 -18.39
N LYS A 93 6.03 12.79 -18.48
CA LYS A 93 4.78 12.67 -17.74
C LYS A 93 4.39 11.20 -17.57
N VAL A 94 3.73 10.92 -16.46
CA VAL A 94 2.94 9.71 -16.25
C VAL A 94 1.52 10.12 -15.86
N ASP A 95 0.53 9.45 -16.42
CA ASP A 95 -0.87 9.65 -16.04
C ASP A 95 -1.17 8.94 -14.71
N ALA A 96 -2.23 9.39 -14.02
CA ALA A 96 -2.66 8.77 -12.79
C ALA A 96 -3.10 7.32 -13.03
N ALA A 97 -2.67 6.42 -12.15
CA ALA A 97 -3.07 5.03 -12.17
C ALA A 97 -4.39 4.82 -11.42
N THR A 98 -5.16 3.78 -11.77
CA THR A 98 -6.47 3.53 -11.15
C THR A 98 -6.35 2.71 -9.87
N HIS A 99 -5.38 1.81 -9.84
CA HIS A 99 -5.20 0.80 -8.80
C HIS A 99 -3.92 0.98 -7.98
N GLY A 100 -3.24 2.10 -8.18
CA GLY A 100 -1.99 2.44 -7.53
C GLY A 100 -1.70 3.93 -7.61
N ILE A 101 -0.49 4.30 -7.22
CA ILE A 101 0.05 5.65 -7.38
C ILE A 101 1.27 5.54 -8.27
N ALA A 102 1.25 6.23 -9.41
CA ALA A 102 2.36 6.28 -10.35
C ALA A 102 3.00 7.68 -10.31
N CYS A 103 4.33 7.72 -10.20
CA CYS A 103 5.10 8.94 -10.20
C CYS A 103 6.29 8.80 -11.15
N ALA A 104 6.50 9.80 -12.00
CA ALA A 104 7.66 9.83 -12.86
C ALA A 104 8.86 10.41 -12.11
N LEU A 105 10.03 9.79 -12.27
CA LEU A 105 11.26 10.13 -11.58
C LEU A 105 12.23 10.87 -12.51
N ALA A 106 13.10 11.68 -11.92
CA ALA A 106 14.07 12.50 -12.66
C ALA A 106 15.12 11.68 -13.42
N ASP A 107 15.31 10.40 -13.07
CA ASP A 107 16.20 9.48 -13.76
C ASP A 107 15.57 8.81 -15.00
N GLY A 108 14.34 9.21 -15.36
CA GLY A 108 13.62 8.66 -16.51
C GLY A 108 12.83 7.39 -16.21
N THR A 109 12.71 6.97 -14.95
CA THR A 109 11.93 5.81 -14.54
C THR A 109 10.56 6.19 -13.95
N VAL A 110 9.65 5.23 -13.84
CA VAL A 110 8.36 5.40 -13.16
C VAL A 110 8.37 4.60 -11.85
N SER A 111 8.08 5.26 -10.72
CA SER A 111 7.77 4.58 -9.47
C SER A 111 6.28 4.30 -9.36
N TYR A 112 5.91 3.04 -9.13
CA TYR A 112 4.54 2.60 -8.96
C TYR A 112 4.34 1.97 -7.57
N LEU A 113 3.45 2.55 -6.76
CA LEU A 113 2.95 1.96 -5.52
C LEU A 113 1.62 1.24 -5.81
N SER A 114 1.62 -0.08 -5.73
CA SER A 114 0.38 -0.86 -5.80
C SER A 114 -0.37 -0.77 -4.47
N LEU A 115 -1.65 -0.43 -4.50
CA LEU A 115 -2.44 -0.35 -3.27
C LEU A 115 -2.84 -1.75 -2.76
N PRO A 116 -2.90 -1.99 -1.45
CA PRO A 116 -3.30 -3.31 -0.92
C PRO A 116 -4.73 -3.72 -1.31
N SER A 117 -5.62 -2.81 -1.69
CA SER A 117 -6.96 -3.18 -2.15
C SER A 117 -7.01 -3.67 -3.60
N THR A 118 -5.87 -3.79 -4.29
CA THR A 118 -5.82 -4.00 -5.75
C THR A 118 -5.16 -5.32 -6.17
N HIS A 119 -5.08 -6.26 -5.22
CA HIS A 119 -4.68 -7.64 -5.49
C HIS A 119 -5.50 -8.24 -6.64
N ALA A 120 -4.83 -8.95 -7.55
CA ALA A 120 -5.42 -9.63 -8.70
C ALA A 120 -6.14 -8.72 -9.71
N THR A 121 -5.85 -7.41 -9.70
CA THR A 121 -6.28 -6.47 -10.74
C THR A 121 -5.13 -6.06 -11.64
N THR A 122 -5.47 -5.80 -12.90
CA THR A 122 -4.58 -5.13 -13.85
C THR A 122 -4.80 -3.62 -13.76
N ASP A 123 -3.71 -2.87 -13.65
CA ASP A 123 -3.70 -1.41 -13.78
C ASP A 123 -3.10 -1.02 -15.14
N THR A 124 -3.68 -0.02 -15.78
CA THR A 124 -3.22 0.43 -17.10
C THR A 124 -3.27 1.95 -17.16
N PHE A 125 -2.13 2.56 -17.45
CA PHE A 125 -1.99 4.01 -17.54
C PHE A 125 -0.92 4.37 -18.57
N ARG A 126 -0.90 5.63 -19.01
CA ARG A 126 0.00 6.10 -20.07
C ARG A 126 1.16 6.90 -19.51
N TYR A 127 2.24 6.95 -20.27
CA TYR A 127 3.36 7.85 -20.05
C TYR A 127 3.73 8.58 -21.35
N ALA A 128 4.47 9.67 -21.24
CA ALA A 128 4.92 10.48 -22.38
C ALA A 128 6.44 10.64 -22.38
N VAL A 129 7.04 10.43 -23.55
CA VAL A 129 8.48 10.50 -23.82
C VAL A 129 8.74 11.60 -24.84
N THR A 130 9.90 12.24 -24.73
CA THR A 130 10.40 13.21 -25.70
C THR A 130 11.87 12.99 -26.01
N ASP A 131 12.28 13.35 -27.22
CA ASP A 131 13.66 13.51 -27.67
C ASP A 131 14.13 14.98 -27.62
N GLY A 132 13.26 15.91 -27.21
CA GLY A 132 13.49 17.36 -27.21
C GLY A 132 12.61 18.13 -28.18
N ASP A 133 12.20 17.51 -29.31
CA ASP A 133 11.40 18.15 -30.35
C ASP A 133 10.04 17.47 -30.56
N TYR A 134 10.00 16.15 -30.42
CA TYR A 134 8.81 15.31 -30.60
C TYR A 134 8.36 14.70 -29.28
N TYR A 135 7.06 14.43 -29.21
CA TYR A 135 6.44 13.72 -28.09
C TYR A 135 5.74 12.46 -28.58
N ARG A 136 5.88 11.38 -27.81
CA ARG A 136 5.20 10.11 -28.02
C ARG A 136 4.74 9.53 -26.69
N SER A 137 3.77 8.64 -26.75
CA SER A 137 3.20 8.02 -25.55
C SER A 137 3.27 6.51 -25.62
N GLY A 138 3.57 5.89 -24.49
CA GLY A 138 3.47 4.44 -24.28
C GLY A 138 2.45 4.12 -23.21
N THR A 139 2.13 2.84 -23.09
CA THR A 139 1.22 2.30 -22.07
C THR A 139 1.99 1.42 -21.11
N ILE A 140 1.75 1.58 -19.81
CA ILE A 140 2.23 0.68 -18.76
C ILE A 140 1.07 -0.21 -18.34
N THR A 141 1.28 -1.52 -18.37
CA THR A 141 0.35 -2.52 -17.85
C THR A 141 0.96 -3.18 -16.61
N VAL A 142 0.36 -2.93 -15.45
CA VAL A 142 0.79 -3.55 -14.19
C VAL A 142 -0.17 -4.67 -13.82
N THR A 143 0.36 -5.87 -13.61
CA THR A 143 -0.41 -7.00 -13.06
C THR A 143 -0.03 -7.21 -11.61
N ALA A 144 -0.96 -6.93 -10.69
CA ALA A 144 -0.72 -7.13 -9.26
C ALA A 144 -1.07 -8.56 -8.83
N ALA A 145 -0.06 -9.32 -8.42
CA ALA A 145 -0.25 -10.60 -7.76
C ALA A 145 -0.81 -10.37 -6.34
N ALA A 146 -1.66 -11.31 -5.91
CA ALA A 146 -2.14 -11.34 -4.52
C ALA A 146 -0.94 -11.47 -3.56
N ASP A 147 -0.93 -10.67 -2.50
CA ASP A 147 -0.03 -10.88 -1.38
C ASP A 147 -0.67 -11.95 -0.47
N THR A 148 0.13 -12.85 0.06
CA THR A 148 -0.36 -13.99 0.84
C THR A 148 -0.36 -13.67 2.34
N PRO A 149 -1.50 -13.70 3.03
CA PRO A 149 -1.56 -13.20 4.41
C PRO A 149 -0.58 -13.94 5.33
N VAL A 150 -0.05 -13.23 6.33
CA VAL A 150 0.74 -13.90 7.38
C VAL A 150 -0.17 -14.86 8.14
N VAL A 151 0.15 -16.15 8.10
CA VAL A 151 -0.63 -17.19 8.77
C VAL A 151 -0.11 -17.38 10.19
N ALA A 152 -0.98 -17.17 11.16
CA ALA A 152 -0.70 -17.48 12.56
C ALA A 152 -1.27 -18.87 12.93
N HIS A 153 -0.45 -19.68 13.60
CA HIS A 153 -0.84 -21.01 14.08
C HIS A 153 -0.38 -21.22 15.51
N VAL A 154 -1.33 -21.52 16.41
CA VAL A 154 -1.04 -21.81 17.82
C VAL A 154 -0.56 -23.26 17.94
N THR A 155 0.74 -23.45 18.14
CA THR A 155 1.37 -24.79 18.29
C THR A 155 1.35 -25.29 19.71
N ARG A 156 1.33 -24.38 20.69
CA ARG A 156 1.12 -24.71 22.10
C ARG A 156 0.12 -23.73 22.69
N ARG A 157 -0.98 -24.25 23.22
CA ARG A 157 -2.00 -23.45 23.89
C ARG A 157 -1.51 -22.96 25.25
N ALA A 158 -2.01 -21.81 25.68
CA ALA A 158 -1.80 -21.34 27.05
C ALA A 158 -2.48 -22.29 28.04
N ARG A 159 -1.81 -22.53 29.17
CA ARG A 159 -2.33 -23.24 30.34
C ARG A 159 -1.92 -22.46 31.58
N ASP A 160 -2.50 -22.77 32.72
CA ASP A 160 -2.18 -22.08 33.98
C ASP A 160 -0.67 -22.10 34.24
N GLY A 161 -0.08 -20.92 34.42
CA GLY A 161 1.37 -20.74 34.60
C GLY A 161 2.24 -20.94 33.36
N HIS A 162 1.68 -21.34 32.21
CA HIS A 162 2.43 -21.66 30.99
C HIS A 162 2.08 -20.75 29.80
N ARG A 163 3.13 -20.23 29.14
CA ARG A 163 3.00 -19.41 27.92
C ARG A 163 2.53 -20.24 26.72
N ALA A 164 1.71 -19.63 25.88
CA ALA A 164 1.39 -20.15 24.57
C ALA A 164 2.59 -20.00 23.61
N THR A 165 2.65 -20.87 22.60
CA THR A 165 3.60 -20.78 21.49
C THR A 165 2.84 -20.64 20.18
N ILE A 166 3.20 -19.62 19.41
CA ILE A 166 2.54 -19.26 18.16
C ILE A 166 3.60 -19.21 17.06
N ARG A 167 3.32 -19.86 15.93
CA ARG A 167 4.10 -19.76 14.70
C ARG A 167 3.43 -18.75 13.78
N PHE A 168 4.20 -17.79 13.28
CA PHE A 168 3.78 -16.85 12.25
C PHE A 168 4.58 -17.13 10.98
N THR A 169 3.93 -17.60 9.94
CA THR A 169 4.58 -17.91 8.67
C THR A 169 4.35 -16.78 7.68
N ASN A 170 5.44 -16.22 7.16
CA ASN A 170 5.39 -15.25 6.09
C ASN A 170 5.45 -15.98 4.74
N ALA A 171 4.30 -16.09 4.07
CA ALA A 171 4.22 -16.65 2.72
C ALA A 171 4.50 -15.60 1.63
N ASN A 172 4.60 -14.32 2.01
CA ASN A 172 4.82 -13.22 1.06
C ASN A 172 6.21 -13.31 0.43
N ALA A 173 6.30 -12.79 -0.80
CA ALA A 173 7.56 -12.59 -1.50
C ALA A 173 8.43 -11.48 -0.85
N GLN A 174 7.87 -10.74 0.11
CA GLN A 174 8.49 -9.60 0.76
C GLN A 174 8.63 -9.78 2.28
N PRO A 175 9.60 -9.11 2.93
CA PRO A 175 9.75 -9.16 4.38
C PRO A 175 8.62 -8.41 5.08
N VAL A 176 8.06 -9.04 6.12
CA VAL A 176 6.92 -8.50 6.87
C VAL A 176 7.33 -8.18 8.30
N ARG A 177 6.92 -7.00 8.77
CA ARG A 177 6.99 -6.62 10.18
C ARG A 177 5.77 -7.17 10.92
N LEU A 178 6.02 -8.10 11.84
CA LEU A 178 5.05 -8.60 12.80
C LEU A 178 5.05 -7.74 14.06
N LEU A 179 3.88 -7.27 14.45
CA LEU A 179 3.57 -6.74 15.77
C LEU A 179 2.60 -7.68 16.47
N LEU A 180 2.87 -8.04 17.72
CA LEU A 180 1.95 -8.79 18.59
C LEU A 180 1.75 -8.02 19.89
N GLY A 181 0.52 -7.89 20.35
CA GLY A 181 0.22 -7.18 21.59
C GLY A 181 -1.18 -7.47 22.11
N SER A 182 -1.62 -6.61 23.03
CA SER A 182 -2.99 -6.56 23.54
C SER A 182 -3.65 -5.29 23.02
N GLN A 183 -4.95 -5.33 22.72
CA GLN A 183 -5.70 -4.13 22.31
C GLN A 183 -5.69 -3.02 23.36
N LYS A 184 -5.49 -3.37 24.64
CA LYS A 184 -5.45 -2.41 25.74
C LYS A 184 -4.07 -1.79 25.94
N ALA A 185 -3.02 -2.34 25.33
CA ALA A 185 -1.65 -1.91 25.56
C ALA A 185 -1.23 -0.86 24.53
N LYS A 186 -0.62 0.25 25.00
CA LYS A 186 -0.07 1.30 24.11
C LYS A 186 1.14 0.85 23.30
N ARG A 187 1.81 -0.25 23.69
CA ARG A 187 2.99 -0.78 23.00
C ARG A 187 2.82 -2.27 22.71
N PRO A 188 3.29 -2.76 21.54
CA PRO A 188 3.26 -4.17 21.23
C PRO A 188 4.24 -4.93 22.14
N ALA A 189 3.83 -6.12 22.57
CA ALA A 189 4.66 -7.02 23.36
C ALA A 189 5.80 -7.64 22.51
N VAL A 190 5.58 -7.80 21.19
CA VAL A 190 6.58 -8.33 20.26
C VAL A 190 6.60 -7.48 19.01
N ARG A 191 7.81 -7.22 18.52
CA ARG A 191 8.09 -6.66 17.20
C ARG A 191 9.15 -7.54 16.55
N ARG A 192 8.86 -8.12 15.39
CA ARG A 192 9.82 -8.91 14.60
C ARG A 192 9.68 -8.60 13.12
N THR A 193 10.75 -8.81 12.38
CA THR A 193 10.70 -8.90 10.91
C THR A 193 10.81 -10.38 10.55
N ILE A 194 9.96 -10.83 9.63
CA ILE A 194 9.95 -12.20 9.11
C ILE A 194 10.30 -12.10 7.63
N ALA A 195 11.40 -12.74 7.22
CA ALA A 195 11.80 -12.79 5.82
C ALA A 195 10.79 -13.60 4.98
N PRO A 196 10.79 -13.44 3.64
CA PRO A 196 9.99 -14.28 2.74
C PRO A 196 10.20 -15.78 3.01
N GLY A 197 9.11 -16.55 3.02
CA GLY A 197 9.15 -18.01 3.21
C GLY A 197 9.60 -18.48 4.60
N HIS A 198 9.73 -17.60 5.60
CA HIS A 198 10.20 -17.96 6.93
C HIS A 198 9.10 -17.93 7.99
N THR A 199 9.35 -18.62 9.11
CA THR A 199 8.45 -18.66 10.27
C THR A 199 9.09 -18.01 11.48
N ALA A 200 8.40 -17.07 12.12
CA ALA A 200 8.75 -16.61 13.46
C ALA A 200 7.99 -17.40 14.53
N VAL A 201 8.70 -17.88 15.54
CA VAL A 201 8.10 -18.49 16.74
C VAL A 201 8.05 -17.46 17.86
N VAL A 202 6.88 -17.30 18.47
CA VAL A 202 6.64 -16.34 19.55
C VAL A 202 6.03 -17.06 20.75
N HIS A 203 6.60 -16.80 21.93
CA HIS A 203 6.04 -17.25 23.20
C HIS A 203 5.33 -16.08 23.90
N THR A 204 4.08 -16.27 24.31
CA THR A 204 3.28 -15.18 24.90
C THR A 204 2.46 -15.67 26.09
N GLY A 205 2.32 -14.81 27.10
CA GLY A 205 1.42 -15.01 28.24
C GLY A 205 0.05 -14.35 28.04
N LEU A 206 -0.21 -13.77 26.86
CA LEU A 206 -1.48 -13.11 26.55
C LEU A 206 -2.54 -14.17 26.22
N ASP A 207 -3.73 -14.05 26.82
CA ASP A 207 -4.87 -14.93 26.55
C ASP A 207 -5.53 -14.64 25.19
N LYS A 208 -5.62 -13.36 24.84
CA LYS A 208 -6.24 -12.87 23.60
C LYS A 208 -5.37 -11.84 22.89
N PRO A 209 -4.16 -12.21 22.42
CA PRO A 209 -3.33 -11.27 21.70
C PRO A 209 -3.93 -10.91 20.34
N VAL A 210 -3.59 -9.71 19.90
CA VAL A 210 -3.85 -9.21 18.55
C VAL A 210 -2.51 -9.06 17.85
N TYR A 211 -2.49 -9.39 16.56
CA TYR A 211 -1.31 -9.19 15.72
C TYR A 211 -1.63 -8.32 14.51
N LEU A 212 -0.59 -7.62 14.05
CA LEU A 212 -0.57 -6.87 12.81
C LEU A 212 0.70 -7.27 12.04
N ALA A 213 0.51 -7.63 10.78
CA ALA A 213 1.56 -7.93 9.83
C ALA A 213 1.55 -6.82 8.77
N SER A 214 2.64 -6.06 8.68
CA SER A 214 2.78 -4.99 7.69
C SER A 214 4.03 -5.17 6.83
N LEU A 215 3.89 -4.91 5.54
CA LEU A 215 5.00 -4.84 4.60
C LEU A 215 5.97 -3.77 5.05
N ARG A 216 7.27 -4.06 4.97
CA ARG A 216 8.29 -3.04 5.17
C ARG A 216 8.63 -2.42 3.82
N VAL A 217 7.90 -1.38 3.44
CA VAL A 217 8.28 -0.55 2.29
C VAL A 217 9.34 0.44 2.76
N ALA A 218 10.48 0.50 2.07
CA ALA A 218 11.48 1.54 2.35
C ALA A 218 10.81 2.91 2.20
N GLY A 219 11.07 3.84 3.11
CA GLY A 219 10.53 5.22 3.12
C GLY A 219 9.01 5.45 3.23
N VAL A 220 8.13 4.48 2.96
CA VAL A 220 6.65 4.63 3.07
C VAL A 220 6.11 4.21 4.44
N GLY A 221 6.96 3.71 5.34
CA GLY A 221 6.50 3.11 6.59
C GLY A 221 5.85 1.74 6.36
N GLY A 222 5.16 1.22 7.38
CA GLY A 222 4.61 -0.14 7.31
C GLY A 222 3.25 -0.17 6.64
N VAL A 223 3.15 -0.71 5.42
CA VAL A 223 1.85 -0.92 4.74
C VAL A 223 1.16 -2.13 5.36
N PRO A 224 0.00 -1.98 6.02
CA PRO A 224 -0.65 -3.10 6.69
C PRO A 224 -1.19 -4.10 5.65
N LEU A 225 -0.85 -5.38 5.83
CA LEU A 225 -1.27 -6.47 4.94
C LEU A 225 -2.34 -7.33 5.59
N THR A 226 -2.10 -7.70 6.85
CA THR A 226 -2.98 -8.62 7.57
C THR A 226 -3.04 -8.23 9.04
N PHE A 227 -4.21 -8.38 9.65
CA PHE A 227 -4.33 -8.33 11.10
C PHE A 227 -5.20 -9.47 11.60
N GLY A 228 -5.07 -9.81 12.88
CA GLY A 228 -5.86 -10.91 13.42
C GLY A 228 -5.88 -10.96 14.93
N THR A 229 -6.84 -11.73 15.42
CA THR A 229 -6.99 -12.03 16.84
C THR A 229 -6.72 -13.51 17.08
N ILE A 230 -6.10 -13.81 18.22
CA ILE A 230 -5.75 -15.18 18.59
C ILE A 230 -6.32 -15.44 19.97
N ASN A 231 -7.03 -16.54 20.14
CA ASN A 231 -7.38 -17.06 21.46
C ASN A 231 -6.36 -18.15 21.82
N THR A 232 -5.41 -17.84 22.71
CA THR A 232 -4.30 -18.76 23.01
C THR A 232 -4.72 -19.96 23.85
N ARG A 233 -5.89 -19.90 24.52
CA ARG A 233 -6.46 -21.04 25.27
C ARG A 233 -7.19 -22.02 24.36
N THR A 234 -7.96 -21.54 23.40
CA THR A 234 -8.70 -22.41 22.46
C THR A 234 -7.89 -22.75 21.22
N GLY A 235 -6.83 -22.01 20.93
CA GLY A 235 -6.04 -22.12 19.71
C GLY A 235 -6.71 -21.51 18.47
N LYS A 236 -7.91 -20.92 18.60
CA LYS A 236 -8.61 -20.30 17.49
C LYS A 236 -7.87 -19.03 17.04
N VAL A 237 -7.70 -18.89 15.73
CA VAL A 237 -7.09 -17.74 15.08
C VAL A 237 -8.12 -17.17 14.10
N HIS A 238 -8.35 -15.87 14.17
CA HIS A 238 -9.13 -15.14 13.18
C HIS A 238 -8.21 -14.16 12.48
N THR A 239 -8.09 -14.30 11.16
CA THR A 239 -7.19 -13.51 10.31
C THR A 239 -8.03 -12.75 9.30
N GLN A 240 -7.74 -11.47 9.13
CA GLN A 240 -8.38 -10.62 8.15
C GLN A 240 -7.32 -10.00 7.26
N ASP A 241 -7.55 -10.11 5.95
CA ASP A 241 -6.80 -9.35 4.96
C ASP A 241 -7.23 -7.89 5.02
N VAL A 242 -6.28 -6.97 4.89
CA VAL A 242 -6.55 -5.54 4.96
C VAL A 242 -7.30 -5.07 3.71
N SER A 243 -7.17 -5.76 2.57
CA SER A 243 -7.95 -5.51 1.35
C SER A 243 -9.46 -5.66 1.57
N ASP A 244 -9.89 -6.72 2.26
CA ASP A 244 -11.31 -6.95 2.62
C ASP A 244 -11.87 -5.87 3.54
N VAL A 245 -11.03 -5.33 4.43
CA VAL A 245 -11.44 -4.28 5.38
C VAL A 245 -11.58 -2.94 4.69
N PHE A 246 -10.66 -2.57 3.80
CA PHE A 246 -10.80 -1.37 2.98
C PHE A 246 -12.03 -1.47 2.06
N ALA A 247 -12.26 -2.62 1.43
CA ALA A 247 -13.47 -2.84 0.63
C ALA A 247 -14.75 -2.67 1.46
N SER A 248 -14.76 -3.22 2.69
CA SER A 248 -15.90 -3.12 3.61
C SER A 248 -16.14 -1.67 4.10
N VAL A 249 -15.09 -0.93 4.43
CA VAL A 249 -15.19 0.47 4.86
C VAL A 249 -15.67 1.36 3.71
N MET A 250 -15.18 1.15 2.49
CA MET A 250 -15.62 1.89 1.30
C MET A 250 -17.05 1.53 0.89
N ALA A 251 -17.46 0.26 1.03
CA ALA A 251 -18.84 -0.17 0.79
C ALA A 251 -19.82 0.48 1.80
N VAL A 252 -19.45 0.58 3.08
CA VAL A 252 -20.23 1.27 4.11
C VAL A 252 -20.31 2.78 3.82
N GLY A 253 -19.24 3.40 3.32
CA GLY A 253 -19.25 4.80 2.87
C GLY A 253 -20.21 5.04 1.69
N ARG A 254 -20.27 4.10 0.74
CA ARG A 254 -21.19 4.18 -0.42
C ARG A 254 -22.65 3.95 -0.02
N ALA A 255 -22.92 3.08 0.95
CA ALA A 255 -24.25 2.90 1.53
C ALA A 255 -24.72 4.13 2.33
N GLY A 256 -23.80 4.83 3.02
CA GLY A 256 -24.08 6.09 3.70
C GLY A 256 -24.42 7.24 2.73
N LEU A 257 -23.78 7.28 1.56
CA LEU A 257 -24.08 8.27 0.52
C LEU A 257 -25.39 8.00 -0.24
N SER A 258 -25.80 6.74 -0.38
CA SER A 258 -27.11 6.40 -0.97
C SER A 258 -28.30 6.76 -0.07
N SER A 259 -28.11 6.84 1.25
CA SER A 259 -29.15 7.31 2.19
C SER A 259 -29.25 8.84 2.26
N ALA A 260 -28.21 9.56 1.83
CA ALA A 260 -28.20 11.04 1.81
C ALA A 260 -28.74 11.62 0.49
N ALA A 261 -28.80 10.81 -0.59
CA ALA A 261 -29.25 11.25 -1.92
C ALA A 261 -30.78 11.29 -2.12
N HIS A 262 -31.59 10.99 -1.10
CA HIS A 262 -33.07 10.99 -1.20
C HIS A 262 -33.76 12.25 -0.65
N GLN A 263 -33.04 13.37 -0.48
CA GLN A 263 -33.60 14.65 -0.02
C GLN A 263 -33.22 15.89 -0.86
N ALA A 264 -32.82 15.72 -2.11
CA ALA A 264 -32.68 16.86 -3.02
C ALA A 264 -33.40 16.57 -4.35
N SER A 265 -34.67 16.99 -4.41
CA SER A 265 -35.43 17.09 -5.66
C SER A 265 -35.18 18.47 -6.31
N PRO A 266 -35.44 18.61 -7.63
CA PRO A 266 -34.57 19.38 -8.52
C PRO A 266 -34.94 20.85 -8.69
N TRP A 267 -33.88 21.60 -9.01
CA TRP A 267 -33.82 22.90 -9.69
C TRP A 267 -35.11 23.43 -10.34
N ARG A 268 -35.48 24.64 -9.92
CA ARG A 268 -36.02 25.69 -10.79
C ARG A 268 -35.15 26.93 -10.64
#